data_AF-U9TTC0-F1
#
_entry.id   AF-U9TTC0-F1
#
_cell.length_a   1.000
_cell.length_b   1.000
_cell.length_c   1.000
_cell.angle_alpha   90.00
_cell.angle_beta   90.00
_cell.angle_gamma   90.00
#
_symmetry.space_group_name_H-M   'P 1'
#
loop_
_entity.id
_entity.type
_entity.pdbx_description
1 polymer ?
#
loop_
_entity_poly.entity_id
_entity_poly.type
_entity_poly.pdbx_seq_one_letter_code
_entity_poly.pdbx_strand_id
1 'polypeptide(L)'
;AHVHLTSMAILCIIAPYSRIMKILGSGYHGVGNLNFTLDWNAIGQPRPLYIPWWAQVNHYVSIIIGVSCMDHYPLLYHFNFLKAQRFPFSSTLPLDKYGQKYNQTLIIDRTTRFLNVTAYDNYSPVYLSATFAVNYLYSFISITAVMSYVFLFHGKDIWKRFKSSQDEKRHDIHSKLMSVYPEIPNTWYFTIFFIMLLIAIVLGYMMTEVNLPWWGLLMAIRLSIIMVLPIGLNVLAEIICGYVLLDRPIANVYFKCYGFVIIHYMKIPPCSMFISQLYGTVVGDFMNYWVLRLIISSKRQFLDGTMEDPTGQVSGYHTQVINTASIVWGLIGPARTFGPNSLYRPLLWGFLIGVFVPIPFYLLHRKYPKYRFDLVNVPLICNGLQIIPESYTNFIIMGFLASFASQFYTYRYKNQYNYVISALFDSATQMVSLVIFIFYNGIIQIKFPEWWGNN
;
A
#
# COMPACT_ATOMS: atom_id res chain seq x y z
N ALA A 1 -11.51 -27.13 4.24
CA ALA A 1 -11.80 -26.11 3.21
C ALA A 1 -12.69 -25.10 3.90
N HIS A 2 -12.08 -24.00 4.36
CA HIS A 2 -12.74 -23.03 5.22
C HIS A 2 -13.54 -22.07 4.33
N VAL A 3 -14.85 -22.02 4.51
CA VAL A 3 -15.75 -21.10 3.78
C VAL A 3 -15.98 -19.90 4.68
N HIS A 4 -14.96 -19.07 4.81
CA HIS A 4 -15.12 -17.80 5.50
C HIS A 4 -15.85 -16.82 4.58
N LEU A 5 -16.70 -15.95 5.15
CA LEU A 5 -17.31 -14.83 4.43
C LEU A 5 -16.26 -14.01 3.65
N THR A 6 -15.02 -14.00 4.13
CA THR A 6 -13.89 -13.28 3.57
C THR A 6 -13.27 -13.95 2.34
N SER A 7 -13.41 -15.27 2.14
CA SER A 7 -12.78 -16.00 1.04
C SER A 7 -13.43 -17.37 0.80
N MET A 8 -14.17 -17.48 -0.30
CA MET A 8 -14.76 -18.71 -0.82
C MET A 8 -14.04 -19.09 -2.12
N ALA A 9 -12.93 -19.81 -1.97
CA ALA A 9 -12.09 -20.24 -3.08
C ALA A 9 -12.66 -21.52 -3.73
N ILE A 10 -13.35 -21.40 -4.86
CA ILE A 10 -14.02 -22.54 -5.53
C ILE A 10 -13.01 -23.63 -5.92
N LEU A 11 -11.84 -23.23 -6.41
CA LEU A 11 -10.77 -24.16 -6.79
C LEU A 11 -10.27 -24.99 -5.60
N CYS A 12 -10.20 -24.39 -4.41
CA CYS A 12 -9.82 -25.09 -3.18
C CYS A 12 -10.93 -26.03 -2.68
N ILE A 13 -12.19 -25.78 -3.02
CA ILE A 13 -13.33 -26.66 -2.72
C ILE A 13 -13.32 -27.87 -3.66
N ILE A 14 -13.08 -27.65 -4.96
CA ILE A 14 -13.10 -28.72 -5.97
C ILE A 14 -11.96 -29.73 -5.75
N ALA A 15 -10.73 -29.26 -5.45
CA ALA A 15 -9.58 -30.13 -5.25
C ALA A 15 -8.80 -29.77 -3.97
N PRO A 16 -9.30 -30.15 -2.78
CA PRO A 16 -8.75 -29.72 -1.49
C PRO A 16 -7.37 -30.32 -1.17
N TYR A 17 -6.93 -31.36 -1.88
CA TYR A 17 -5.63 -32.02 -1.65
C TYR A 17 -4.55 -31.64 -2.67
N SER A 18 -4.90 -30.95 -3.76
CA SER A 18 -3.92 -30.55 -4.78
C SER A 18 -3.18 -29.28 -4.36
N ARG A 19 -1.85 -29.35 -4.26
CA ARG A 19 -1.00 -28.20 -3.93
C ARG A 19 -1.10 -27.09 -4.98
N ILE A 20 -1.19 -27.46 -6.25
CA ILE A 20 -1.33 -26.51 -7.36
C ILE A 20 -2.66 -25.78 -7.25
N MET A 21 -3.73 -26.50 -6.96
CA MET A 21 -5.06 -25.90 -6.85
C MET A 21 -5.18 -24.95 -5.66
N LYS A 22 -4.50 -25.25 -4.54
CA LYS A 22 -4.39 -24.33 -3.40
C LYS A 22 -3.64 -23.05 -3.74
N ILE A 23 -2.52 -23.15 -4.46
CA ILE A 23 -1.72 -21.98 -4.87
C ILE A 23 -2.50 -21.11 -5.87
N LEU A 24 -3.22 -21.73 -6.81
CA LEU A 24 -4.01 -21.00 -7.79
C LEU A 24 -5.30 -20.41 -7.20
N GLY A 25 -5.96 -21.13 -6.30
CA GLY A 25 -7.28 -20.76 -5.80
C GLY A 25 -7.32 -19.95 -4.51
N SER A 26 -6.34 -20.10 -3.61
CA SER A 26 -6.39 -19.46 -2.28
C SER A 26 -6.22 -17.95 -2.38
N GLY A 27 -7.11 -17.17 -1.75
CA GLY A 27 -7.02 -15.71 -1.68
C GLY A 27 -6.03 -15.16 -0.65
N TYR A 28 -5.64 -16.00 0.32
CA TYR A 28 -4.77 -15.61 1.44
C TYR A 28 -3.31 -16.02 1.21
N HIS A 29 -3.10 -17.18 0.62
CA HIS A 29 -1.75 -17.77 0.42
C HIS A 29 -1.42 -18.01 -1.05
N GLY A 30 -2.30 -17.58 -1.95
CA GLY A 30 -2.21 -17.88 -3.37
C GLY A 30 -2.69 -16.73 -4.24
N VAL A 31 -2.93 -17.08 -5.50
CA VAL A 31 -3.28 -16.16 -6.59
C VAL A 31 -4.73 -15.67 -6.48
N GLY A 32 -5.62 -16.44 -5.85
CA GLY A 32 -7.03 -16.07 -5.67
C GLY A 32 -7.90 -16.25 -6.91
N ASN A 33 -7.52 -17.12 -7.86
CA ASN A 33 -8.37 -17.41 -9.01
C ASN A 33 -9.69 -18.05 -8.57
N LEU A 34 -10.81 -17.54 -9.09
CA LEU A 34 -12.17 -18.00 -8.75
C LEU A 34 -12.47 -17.95 -7.25
N ASN A 35 -11.95 -16.94 -6.56
CA ASN A 35 -12.26 -16.67 -5.17
C ASN A 35 -13.37 -15.62 -5.04
N PHE A 36 -14.40 -15.94 -4.26
CA PHE A 36 -15.53 -15.07 -3.99
C PHE A 36 -15.49 -14.60 -2.54
N THR A 37 -15.71 -13.32 -2.29
CA THR A 37 -15.83 -12.76 -0.94
C THR A 37 -17.16 -12.03 -0.78
N LEU A 38 -17.77 -12.20 0.39
CA LEU A 38 -18.94 -11.44 0.80
C LEU A 38 -18.57 -10.37 1.85
N ASP A 39 -17.30 -10.26 2.21
CA ASP A 39 -16.80 -9.24 3.14
C ASP A 39 -16.59 -7.91 2.42
N TRP A 40 -17.33 -6.89 2.87
CA TRP A 40 -17.19 -5.52 2.35
C TRP A 40 -15.79 -4.95 2.58
N ASN A 41 -15.06 -5.33 3.63
CA ASN A 41 -13.67 -4.87 3.83
C ASN A 41 -12.76 -5.32 2.66
N ALA A 42 -13.03 -6.50 2.10
CA ALA A 42 -12.34 -6.96 0.90
C ALA A 42 -12.90 -6.26 -0.36
N ILE A 43 -14.22 -6.29 -0.58
CA ILE A 43 -14.86 -5.70 -1.78
C ILE A 43 -14.59 -4.20 -1.91
N GLY A 44 -14.50 -3.49 -0.79
CA GLY A 44 -14.27 -2.06 -0.69
C GLY A 44 -12.82 -1.62 -0.94
N GLN A 45 -11.83 -2.51 -0.88
CA GLN A 45 -10.42 -2.17 -1.14
C GLN A 45 -10.17 -1.41 -2.45
N PRO A 46 -10.67 -1.88 -3.62
CA PRO A 46 -10.51 -1.17 -4.89
C PRO A 46 -11.37 0.09 -5.01
N ARG A 47 -12.14 0.42 -3.97
CA ARG A 47 -13.02 1.60 -3.89
C ARG A 47 -13.99 1.65 -5.08
N PRO A 48 -14.78 0.57 -5.26
CA PRO A 48 -15.51 0.29 -6.50
C PRO A 48 -16.61 1.31 -6.83
N LEU A 49 -17.14 2.00 -5.81
CA LEU A 49 -18.32 2.86 -5.96
C LEU A 49 -18.03 4.28 -6.46
N TYR A 50 -16.82 4.80 -6.28
CA TYR A 50 -16.53 6.19 -6.63
C TYR A 50 -15.40 6.37 -7.65
N ILE A 51 -14.56 5.36 -7.88
CA ILE A 51 -13.54 5.41 -8.94
C ILE A 51 -14.21 5.18 -10.30
N PRO A 52 -13.86 5.96 -11.36
CA PRO A 52 -14.49 5.80 -12.66
C PRO A 52 -14.18 4.44 -13.31
N TRP A 53 -15.12 3.93 -14.10
CA TRP A 53 -15.03 2.60 -14.73
C TRP A 53 -13.74 2.39 -15.55
N TRP A 54 -13.32 3.35 -16.37
CA TRP A 54 -12.12 3.21 -17.20
C TRP A 54 -10.87 2.96 -16.35
N ALA A 55 -10.77 3.62 -15.20
CA ALA A 55 -9.64 3.49 -14.29
C ALA A 55 -9.66 2.10 -13.65
N GLN A 56 -10.84 1.66 -13.20
CA GLN A 56 -11.01 0.32 -12.63
C GLN A 56 -10.66 -0.78 -13.64
N VAL A 57 -11.05 -0.65 -14.91
CA VAL A 57 -10.70 -1.62 -15.96
C VAL A 57 -9.19 -1.71 -16.14
N ASN A 58 -8.46 -0.58 -16.19
CA ASN A 58 -7.00 -0.60 -16.25
C ASN A 58 -6.40 -1.36 -15.05
N HIS A 59 -6.92 -1.12 -13.85
CA HIS A 59 -6.47 -1.78 -12.63
C HIS A 59 -6.74 -3.30 -12.66
N TYR A 60 -7.96 -3.76 -12.94
CA TYR A 60 -8.28 -5.19 -12.95
C TYR A 60 -7.63 -5.96 -14.10
N VAL A 61 -7.56 -5.36 -15.29
CA VAL A 61 -6.85 -5.98 -16.43
C VAL A 61 -5.39 -6.18 -16.08
N SER A 62 -4.78 -5.21 -15.39
CA SER A 62 -3.40 -5.35 -14.94
C SER A 62 -3.21 -6.46 -13.92
N ILE A 63 -4.12 -6.63 -12.96
CA ILE A 63 -4.09 -7.74 -12.01
C ILE A 63 -4.17 -9.08 -12.75
N ILE A 64 -5.09 -9.22 -13.71
CA ILE A 64 -5.24 -10.44 -14.51
C ILE A 64 -3.97 -10.72 -15.30
N ILE A 65 -3.35 -9.70 -15.91
CA ILE A 65 -2.09 -9.83 -16.66
C ILE A 65 -0.94 -10.21 -15.73
N GLY A 66 -0.82 -9.60 -14.54
CA GLY A 66 0.21 -9.97 -13.56
C GLY A 66 0.06 -11.41 -13.12
N VAL A 67 -1.17 -11.79 -12.77
CA VAL A 67 -1.52 -13.16 -12.36
C VAL A 67 -1.30 -14.19 -13.47
N SER A 68 -1.72 -13.89 -14.70
CA SER A 68 -1.81 -14.86 -15.80
C SER A 68 -0.60 -14.85 -16.74
N CYS A 69 0.04 -13.70 -16.92
CA CYS A 69 1.02 -13.47 -17.99
C CYS A 69 2.45 -13.26 -17.47
N MET A 70 2.65 -12.50 -16.39
CA MET A 70 4.00 -12.05 -15.99
C MET A 70 4.54 -12.62 -14.66
N ASP A 71 3.74 -12.87 -13.62
CA ASP A 71 4.30 -12.87 -12.25
C ASP A 71 4.38 -14.22 -11.52
N HIS A 72 3.67 -15.28 -11.92
CA HIS A 72 3.43 -16.36 -10.94
C HIS A 72 3.86 -17.79 -11.31
N TYR A 73 3.72 -18.29 -12.55
CA TYR A 73 3.98 -19.74 -12.78
C TYR A 73 4.87 -20.09 -13.98
N PRO A 74 4.75 -19.46 -15.17
CA PRO A 74 5.58 -19.87 -16.30
C PRO A 74 6.94 -19.16 -16.30
N LEU A 75 7.01 -17.85 -16.46
CA LEU A 75 8.28 -17.18 -16.78
C LEU A 75 9.32 -17.22 -15.64
N LEU A 76 8.97 -16.77 -14.44
CA LEU A 76 9.93 -16.67 -13.33
C LEU A 76 10.37 -18.04 -12.81
N TYR A 77 9.43 -19.00 -12.73
CA TYR A 77 9.71 -20.35 -12.25
C TYR A 77 10.36 -21.22 -13.33
N HIS A 78 10.01 -21.09 -14.62
CA HIS A 78 10.63 -21.84 -15.72
C HIS A 78 12.05 -21.35 -16.03
N PHE A 79 12.27 -20.03 -16.06
CA PHE A 79 13.59 -19.44 -16.29
C PHE A 79 14.43 -19.30 -15.00
N ASN A 80 13.88 -19.72 -13.86
CA ASN A 80 14.50 -19.64 -12.53
C ASN A 80 15.10 -18.25 -12.22
N PHE A 81 14.40 -17.19 -12.66
CA PHE A 81 14.82 -15.81 -12.45
C PHE A 81 14.88 -15.53 -10.94
N LEU A 82 15.94 -14.88 -10.46
CA LEU A 82 16.19 -14.64 -9.02
C LEU A 82 16.25 -15.91 -8.14
N LYS A 83 16.54 -17.10 -8.72
CA LYS A 83 16.48 -18.39 -8.01
C LYS A 83 15.09 -18.69 -7.44
N ALA A 84 14.03 -18.26 -8.13
CA ALA A 84 12.63 -18.37 -7.70
C ALA A 84 12.21 -19.79 -7.26
N GLN A 85 12.77 -20.85 -7.86
CA GLN A 85 12.43 -22.24 -7.49
C GLN A 85 12.83 -22.61 -6.06
N ARG A 86 13.77 -21.88 -5.45
CA ARG A 86 14.28 -22.13 -4.10
C ARG A 86 13.37 -21.56 -3.01
N PHE A 87 12.50 -20.60 -3.36
CA PHE A 87 11.70 -19.84 -2.42
C PHE A 87 10.21 -20.19 -2.54
N PRO A 88 9.42 -20.03 -1.46
CA PRO A 88 7.98 -20.15 -1.54
C PRO A 88 7.40 -19.17 -2.56
N PHE A 89 6.31 -19.59 -3.20
CA PHE A 89 5.60 -18.85 -4.25
C PHE A 89 5.24 -17.42 -3.85
N SER A 90 4.60 -17.27 -2.68
CA SER A 90 4.28 -15.97 -2.13
C SER A 90 4.66 -15.94 -0.66
N SER A 91 5.40 -14.92 -0.27
CA SER A 91 5.72 -14.66 1.13
C SER A 91 5.97 -13.16 1.32
N THR A 92 5.36 -12.61 2.35
CA THR A 92 5.58 -11.25 2.87
C THR A 92 6.81 -11.17 3.77
N LEU A 93 7.35 -12.31 4.22
CA LEU A 93 8.47 -12.39 5.15
C LEU A 93 9.81 -12.39 4.40
N PRO A 94 10.87 -11.82 4.99
CA PRO A 94 12.21 -11.96 4.45
C PRO A 94 12.71 -13.39 4.64
N LEU A 95 13.50 -13.88 3.68
CA LEU A 95 13.96 -15.27 3.61
C LEU A 95 15.47 -15.40 3.68
N ASP A 96 15.94 -16.49 4.28
CA ASP A 96 17.35 -16.88 4.31
C ASP A 96 17.79 -17.57 3.02
N LYS A 97 19.11 -17.80 2.87
CA LYS A 97 19.68 -18.63 1.80
C LYS A 97 18.94 -19.97 1.65
N TYR A 98 18.42 -20.57 2.72
CA TYR A 98 17.71 -21.86 2.66
C TYR A 98 16.20 -21.76 2.41
N GLY A 99 15.66 -20.55 2.23
CA GLY A 99 14.22 -20.33 2.03
C GLY A 99 13.38 -20.41 3.30
N GLN A 100 14.03 -20.34 4.48
CA GLN A 100 13.39 -20.24 5.78
C GLN A 100 13.22 -18.77 6.22
N LYS A 101 12.39 -18.52 7.24
CA LYS A 101 12.15 -17.18 7.79
C LYS A 101 13.46 -16.57 8.31
N TYR A 102 13.80 -15.38 7.80
CA TYR A 102 15.03 -14.68 8.14
C TYR A 102 15.02 -14.24 9.61
N ASN A 103 16.05 -14.64 10.38
CA ASN A 103 16.16 -14.26 11.77
C ASN A 103 16.84 -12.89 11.94
N GLN A 104 16.02 -11.87 12.12
CA GLN A 104 16.42 -10.47 12.21
C GLN A 104 17.26 -10.18 13.47
N THR A 105 17.04 -10.93 14.56
CA THR A 105 17.74 -10.71 15.84
C THR A 105 19.21 -11.09 15.81
N LEU A 106 19.66 -11.86 14.81
CA LEU A 106 21.06 -12.28 14.67
C LEU A 106 21.94 -11.21 14.01
N ILE A 107 21.34 -10.35 13.18
CA ILE A 107 22.08 -9.33 12.42
C ILE A 107 22.00 -7.93 13.05
N ILE A 108 21.05 -7.70 13.95
CA ILE A 108 20.89 -6.45 14.68
C ILE A 108 21.72 -6.54 15.97
N ASP A 109 22.69 -5.64 16.12
CA ASP A 109 23.44 -5.52 17.37
C ASP A 109 22.49 -5.12 18.51
N ARG A 110 22.52 -5.84 19.64
CA ARG A 110 21.60 -5.60 20.77
C ARG A 110 21.84 -4.25 21.46
N THR A 111 23.04 -3.69 21.33
CA THR A 111 23.44 -2.45 22.00
C THR A 111 23.17 -1.22 21.13
N THR A 112 23.60 -1.26 19.87
CA THR A 112 23.48 -0.13 18.95
C THR A 112 22.24 -0.20 18.05
N ARG A 113 21.60 -1.39 17.95
CA ARG A 113 20.53 -1.73 16.99
C ARG A 113 20.85 -1.41 15.53
N PHE A 114 22.13 -1.22 15.21
CA PHE A 114 22.64 -1.12 13.85
C PHE A 114 22.89 -2.50 13.27
N LEU A 115 23.05 -2.54 11.95
CA LEU A 115 23.43 -3.76 11.25
C LEU A 115 24.87 -4.15 11.60
N ASN A 116 25.04 -5.33 12.18
CA ASN A 116 26.34 -5.93 12.33
C ASN A 116 26.76 -6.61 11.01
N VAL A 117 27.65 -5.96 10.27
CA VAL A 117 28.08 -6.40 8.93
C VAL A 117 28.77 -7.77 8.97
N THR A 118 29.56 -8.09 10.00
CA THR A 118 30.24 -9.39 10.09
C THR A 118 29.28 -10.52 10.41
N ALA A 119 28.27 -10.26 11.25
CA ALA A 119 27.20 -11.21 11.52
C ALA A 119 26.32 -11.44 10.28
N TYR A 120 26.06 -10.38 9.51
CA TYR A 120 25.32 -10.45 8.25
C TYR A 120 26.05 -11.30 7.19
N ASP A 121 27.34 -11.04 6.97
CA ASP A 121 28.15 -11.76 6.00
C ASP A 121 28.30 -13.25 6.35
N ASN A 122 28.38 -13.56 7.66
CA ASN A 122 28.44 -14.95 8.15
C ASN A 122 27.09 -15.69 8.09
N TYR A 123 25.97 -14.98 8.21
CA TYR A 123 24.65 -15.59 8.25
C TYR A 123 24.11 -15.86 6.84
N SER A 124 23.64 -14.80 6.16
CA SER A 124 23.10 -14.86 4.80
C SER A 124 22.68 -13.47 4.34
N PRO A 125 22.83 -13.17 3.03
CA PRO A 125 22.06 -12.12 2.39
C PRO A 125 20.55 -12.35 2.56
N VAL A 126 19.77 -11.28 2.64
CA VAL A 126 18.30 -11.37 2.65
C VAL A 126 17.82 -11.67 1.24
N TYR A 127 16.99 -12.71 1.15
CA TYR A 127 16.25 -13.05 -0.06
C TYR A 127 14.77 -12.70 0.10
N LEU A 128 14.18 -12.29 -1.02
CA LEU A 128 12.77 -11.97 -1.18
C LEU A 128 12.11 -13.06 -2.03
N SER A 129 10.83 -13.31 -1.77
CA SER A 129 10.02 -14.16 -2.64
C SER A 129 9.93 -13.54 -4.04
N ALA A 130 9.72 -14.38 -5.06
CA ALA A 130 9.66 -13.91 -6.45
C ALA A 130 8.56 -12.85 -6.64
N THR A 131 7.42 -13.05 -6.00
CA THR A 131 6.27 -12.13 -6.03
C THR A 131 6.57 -10.80 -5.37
N PHE A 132 7.28 -10.80 -4.23
CA PHE A 132 7.70 -9.57 -3.56
C PHE A 132 8.77 -8.80 -4.38
N ALA A 133 9.68 -9.52 -5.04
CA ALA A 133 10.66 -8.89 -5.93
C ALA A 133 10.01 -8.23 -7.16
N VAL A 134 8.98 -8.87 -7.72
CA VAL A 134 8.17 -8.36 -8.82
C VAL A 134 7.32 -7.16 -8.40
N ASN A 135 6.73 -7.20 -7.20
CA ASN A 135 6.08 -6.04 -6.60
C ASN A 135 7.02 -4.81 -6.57
N TYR A 136 8.29 -4.99 -6.17
CA TYR A 136 9.27 -3.90 -6.23
C TYR A 136 9.59 -3.45 -7.65
N LEU A 137 9.69 -4.36 -8.62
CA LEU A 137 9.89 -4.00 -10.03
C LEU A 137 8.78 -3.05 -10.51
N TYR A 138 7.52 -3.43 -10.32
CA TYR A 138 6.38 -2.59 -10.74
C TYR A 138 6.27 -1.30 -9.95
N SER A 139 6.67 -1.31 -8.67
CA SER A 139 6.77 -0.09 -7.88
C SER A 139 7.77 0.90 -8.50
N PHE A 140 8.95 0.45 -8.94
CA PHE A 140 9.94 1.32 -9.59
C PHE A 140 9.47 1.84 -10.96
N ILE A 141 8.80 0.98 -11.74
CA ILE A 141 8.17 1.37 -13.02
C ILE A 141 7.10 2.42 -12.76
N SER A 142 6.23 2.21 -11.77
CA SER A 142 5.11 3.09 -11.43
C SER A 142 5.58 4.51 -11.13
N ILE A 143 6.59 4.68 -10.29
CA ILE A 143 7.11 5.99 -9.86
C ILE A 143 7.53 6.85 -11.07
N THR A 144 8.33 6.29 -11.97
CA THR A 144 8.83 7.00 -13.16
C THR A 144 7.78 7.11 -14.26
N ALA A 145 6.86 6.14 -14.35
CA ALA A 145 5.70 6.21 -15.24
C ALA A 145 4.74 7.33 -14.84
N VAL A 146 4.50 7.57 -13.53
CA VAL A 146 3.67 8.70 -13.07
C VAL A 146 4.28 10.02 -13.52
N MET A 147 5.58 10.20 -13.30
CA MET A 147 6.27 11.44 -13.67
C MET A 147 6.19 11.71 -15.17
N SER A 148 6.52 10.72 -16.01
CA SER A 148 6.48 10.85 -17.46
C SER A 148 5.04 11.00 -17.99
N TYR A 149 4.09 10.23 -17.46
CA TYR A 149 2.67 10.32 -17.84
C TYR A 149 2.08 11.69 -17.51
N VAL A 150 2.28 12.20 -16.29
CA VAL A 150 1.81 13.53 -15.88
C VAL A 150 2.45 14.62 -16.74
N PHE A 151 3.75 14.52 -17.02
CA PHE A 151 4.45 15.48 -17.87
C PHE A 151 3.91 15.50 -19.30
N LEU A 152 3.66 14.34 -19.91
CA LEU A 152 3.23 14.21 -21.30
C LEU A 152 1.75 14.60 -21.50
N PHE A 153 0.86 14.08 -20.67
CA PHE A 153 -0.60 14.25 -20.84
C PHE A 153 -1.13 15.52 -20.16
N HIS A 154 -0.64 15.85 -18.96
CA HIS A 154 -1.19 16.94 -18.14
C HIS A 154 -0.24 18.11 -17.93
N GLY A 155 1.02 18.02 -18.39
CA GLY A 155 2.04 19.05 -18.13
C GLY A 155 1.64 20.44 -18.63
N LYS A 156 1.00 20.53 -19.81
CA LYS A 156 0.52 21.80 -20.36
C LYS A 156 -0.62 22.41 -19.53
N ASP A 157 -1.55 21.58 -19.08
CA ASP A 157 -2.69 22.01 -18.26
C ASP A 157 -2.23 22.45 -16.88
N ILE A 158 -1.32 21.70 -16.26
CA ILE A 158 -0.71 22.04 -14.98
C ILE A 158 0.05 23.36 -15.10
N TRP A 159 0.86 23.55 -16.16
CA TRP A 159 1.58 24.80 -16.37
C TRP A 159 0.65 25.99 -16.58
N LYS A 160 -0.42 25.79 -17.36
CA LYS A 160 -1.44 26.83 -17.59
C LYS A 160 -2.14 27.21 -16.30
N ARG A 161 -2.55 26.23 -15.49
CA ARG A 161 -3.21 26.43 -14.18
C ARG A 161 -2.27 27.03 -13.14
N PHE A 162 -1.00 26.63 -13.12
CA PHE A 162 0.01 27.24 -12.26
C PHE A 162 0.20 28.72 -12.59
N LYS A 163 0.19 29.07 -13.89
CA LYS A 163 0.28 30.46 -14.34
C LYS A 163 -1.03 31.26 -14.12
N SER A 164 -2.21 30.64 -14.27
CA SER A 164 -3.51 31.29 -14.06
C SER A 164 -3.98 31.31 -12.61
N SER A 165 -3.31 30.58 -11.71
CA SER A 165 -3.67 30.45 -10.29
C SER A 165 -3.74 31.79 -9.55
N GLN A 166 -3.03 32.83 -10.01
CA GLN A 166 -3.14 34.17 -9.44
C GLN A 166 -4.42 34.91 -9.88
N ASP A 167 -4.95 34.63 -11.08
CA ASP A 167 -6.12 35.31 -11.65
C ASP A 167 -7.45 34.55 -11.43
N GLU A 168 -7.40 33.22 -11.24
CA GLU A 168 -8.56 32.33 -11.26
C GLU A 168 -9.42 32.38 -9.96
N LYS A 169 -8.90 32.98 -8.88
CA LYS A 169 -9.67 33.24 -7.64
C LYS A 169 -10.95 34.07 -7.89
N ARG A 170 -11.09 34.74 -9.04
CA ARG A 170 -12.23 35.61 -9.36
C ARG A 170 -13.39 34.97 -10.13
N HIS A 171 -13.26 33.75 -10.69
CA HIS A 171 -14.28 33.23 -11.63
C HIS A 171 -14.91 31.86 -11.31
N ASP A 172 -14.41 31.10 -10.34
CA ASP A 172 -15.03 29.82 -9.95
C ASP A 172 -16.20 30.04 -8.97
N ILE A 173 -17.38 29.49 -9.31
CA ILE A 173 -18.60 29.47 -8.48
C ILE A 173 -18.30 28.85 -7.11
N HIS A 174 -17.42 27.85 -7.05
CA HIS A 174 -17.02 27.22 -5.78
C HIS A 174 -16.21 28.16 -4.90
N SER A 175 -15.27 28.91 -5.48
CA SER A 175 -14.49 29.92 -4.73
C SER A 175 -15.38 31.05 -4.24
N LYS A 176 -16.39 31.46 -5.02
CA LYS A 176 -17.36 32.49 -4.65
C LYS A 176 -18.32 32.06 -3.53
N LEU A 177 -18.71 30.78 -3.52
CA LEU A 177 -19.48 30.20 -2.40
C LEU A 177 -18.62 30.05 -1.15
N MET A 178 -17.31 29.82 -1.31
CA MET A 178 -16.38 29.63 -0.20
C MET A 178 -15.91 30.94 0.43
N SER A 179 -15.92 32.06 -0.31
CA SER A 179 -15.53 33.38 0.20
C SER A 179 -16.43 33.94 1.30
N VAL A 180 -17.59 33.30 1.54
CA VAL A 180 -18.49 33.63 2.67
C VAL A 180 -17.90 33.19 4.01
N TYR A 181 -17.04 32.16 4.00
CA TYR A 181 -16.42 31.66 5.22
C TYR A 181 -15.09 32.37 5.47
N PRO A 182 -14.81 32.79 6.72
CA PRO A 182 -13.51 33.38 7.05
C PRO A 182 -12.40 32.36 6.83
N GLU A 183 -11.37 32.75 6.09
CA GLU A 183 -10.17 31.93 5.92
C GLU A 183 -9.44 31.79 7.27
N ILE A 184 -8.90 30.60 7.53
CA ILE A 184 -8.09 30.38 8.73
C ILE A 184 -6.79 31.17 8.57
N PRO A 185 -6.36 31.94 9.59
CA PRO A 185 -5.07 32.59 9.56
C PRO A 185 -3.95 31.57 9.33
N ASN A 186 -3.05 31.86 8.38
CA ASN A 186 -1.89 30.99 8.10
C ASN A 186 -1.05 30.70 9.36
N THR A 187 -1.12 31.56 10.38
CA THR A 187 -0.47 31.37 11.68
C THR A 187 -0.87 30.07 12.38
N TRP A 188 -2.12 29.61 12.25
CA TRP A 188 -2.57 28.36 12.87
C TRP A 188 -1.87 27.15 12.25
N TYR A 189 -1.77 27.11 10.91
CA TYR A 189 -1.05 26.06 10.19
C TYR A 189 0.43 26.06 10.51
N PHE A 190 1.09 27.24 10.52
CA PHE A 190 2.49 27.34 10.90
C PHE A 190 2.73 26.91 12.34
N THR A 191 1.86 27.32 13.28
CA THR A 191 2.00 26.97 14.70
C THR A 191 1.93 25.46 14.90
N ILE A 192 0.92 24.79 14.32
CA ILE A 192 0.82 23.33 14.41
C ILE A 192 2.00 22.66 13.74
N PHE A 193 2.40 23.12 12.55
CA PHE A 193 3.54 22.55 11.84
C PHE A 193 4.81 22.63 12.68
N PHE A 194 5.12 23.78 13.27
CA PHE A 194 6.33 23.93 14.10
C PHE A 194 6.25 23.15 15.41
N ILE A 195 5.09 23.09 16.07
CA ILE A 195 4.91 22.28 17.28
C ILE A 195 5.13 20.80 16.96
N MET A 196 4.50 20.29 15.89
CA MET A 196 4.63 18.88 15.51
C MET A 196 6.03 18.55 14.99
N LEU A 197 6.69 19.48 14.28
CA LEU A 197 8.08 19.34 13.87
C LEU A 197 9.00 19.24 15.08
N LEU A 198 8.80 20.07 16.10
CA LEU A 198 9.61 20.06 17.31
C LEU A 198 9.40 18.75 18.09
N ILE A 199 8.15 18.31 18.26
CA ILE A 199 7.83 17.01 18.86
C ILE A 199 8.52 15.88 18.10
N ALA A 200 8.48 15.88 16.76
CA ALA A 200 9.12 14.87 15.92
C ALA A 200 10.65 14.87 16.06
N ILE A 201 11.29 16.06 16.14
CA ILE A 201 12.74 16.18 16.38
C ILE A 201 13.11 15.65 17.76
N VAL A 202 12.36 16.04 18.79
CA VAL A 202 12.62 15.61 20.18
C VAL A 202 12.43 14.10 20.30
N LEU A 203 11.35 13.53 19.79
CA LEU A 203 11.12 12.09 19.83
C LEU A 203 12.16 11.32 19.00
N GLY A 204 12.51 11.81 17.81
CA GLY A 204 13.51 11.19 16.93
C GLY A 204 14.92 11.18 17.52
N TYR A 205 15.25 12.19 18.34
CA TYR A 205 16.55 12.32 19.01
C TYR A 205 16.59 11.66 20.39
N MET A 206 15.55 11.79 21.21
CA MET A 206 15.51 11.29 22.59
C MET A 206 15.19 9.80 22.68
N MET A 207 14.46 9.23 21.72
CA MET A 207 14.23 7.79 21.71
C MET A 207 15.45 7.07 21.14
N THR A 208 16.21 6.45 22.04
CA THR A 208 17.40 5.62 21.75
C THR A 208 17.13 4.52 20.72
N GLU A 209 15.86 4.14 20.53
CA GLU A 209 15.43 3.13 19.56
C GLU A 209 15.34 3.64 18.12
N VAL A 210 15.13 4.95 17.91
CA VAL A 210 14.83 5.52 16.59
C VAL A 210 16.10 6.10 15.94
N ASN A 211 16.95 6.76 16.74
CA ASN A 211 18.19 7.42 16.29
C ASN A 211 18.00 8.12 14.93
N LEU A 212 17.03 9.03 14.79
CA LEU A 212 16.86 9.80 13.54
C LEU A 212 17.55 11.16 13.73
N PRO A 213 18.57 11.53 12.93
CA PRO A 213 19.16 12.85 13.02
C PRO A 213 18.16 13.91 12.54
N TRP A 214 18.15 15.07 13.18
CA TRP A 214 17.21 16.17 12.88
C TRP A 214 17.23 16.62 11.42
N TRP A 215 18.40 16.59 10.76
CA TRP A 215 18.53 16.91 9.34
C TRP A 215 17.82 15.90 8.43
N GLY A 216 17.72 14.64 8.84
CA GLY A 216 17.02 13.59 8.10
C GLY A 216 15.52 13.84 8.03
N LEU A 217 14.94 14.35 9.13
CA LEU A 217 13.53 14.76 9.18
C LEU A 217 13.25 15.95 8.25
N LEU A 218 14.12 16.98 8.25
CA LEU A 218 13.97 18.12 7.35
C LEU A 218 14.12 17.73 5.88
N MET A 219 15.00 16.78 5.58
CA MET A 219 15.13 16.23 4.23
C MET A 219 13.87 15.47 3.81
N ALA A 220 13.22 14.74 4.72
CA ALA A 220 11.94 14.07 4.48
C ALA A 220 10.87 15.07 4.05
N ILE A 221 10.71 16.13 4.83
CA ILE A 221 9.71 17.17 4.58
C ILE A 221 9.97 17.85 3.23
N ARG A 222 11.23 18.17 2.92
CA ARG A 222 11.59 18.76 1.62
C ARG A 222 11.27 17.83 0.45
N LEU A 223 11.56 16.53 0.60
CA LEU A 223 11.23 15.53 -0.40
C LEU A 223 9.71 15.44 -0.60
N SER A 224 8.93 15.40 0.49
CA SER A 224 7.47 15.40 0.44
C SER A 224 6.95 16.60 -0.35
N ILE A 225 7.43 17.82 -0.07
CA ILE A 225 6.99 19.04 -0.78
C ILE A 225 7.23 18.94 -2.30
N ILE A 226 8.39 18.43 -2.71
CA ILE A 226 8.71 18.26 -4.14
C ILE A 226 7.84 17.17 -4.77
N MET A 227 7.54 16.11 -4.01
CA MET A 227 6.80 14.93 -4.45
C MET A 227 5.28 15.04 -4.29
N VAL A 228 4.75 16.19 -3.84
CA VAL A 228 3.29 16.43 -3.74
C VAL A 228 2.60 16.39 -5.11
N LEU A 229 3.31 16.75 -6.20
CA LEU A 229 2.76 16.77 -7.56
C LEU A 229 2.63 15.37 -8.21
N PRO A 230 3.62 14.46 -8.12
CA PRO A 230 3.46 13.07 -8.56
C PRO A 230 3.15 12.13 -7.38
N ILE A 231 1.91 11.61 -7.34
CA ILE A 231 1.47 10.62 -6.34
C ILE A 231 2.25 9.31 -6.52
N GLY A 232 3.29 9.11 -5.72
CA GLY A 232 4.16 7.92 -5.77
C GLY A 232 5.10 7.82 -4.57
N LEU A 233 4.61 8.16 -3.38
CA LEU A 233 5.44 8.53 -2.22
C LEU A 233 6.13 7.37 -1.50
N ASN A 234 5.56 6.16 -1.51
CA ASN A 234 5.94 5.14 -0.53
C ASN A 234 7.35 4.55 -0.74
N VAL A 235 7.66 4.09 -1.95
CA VAL A 235 8.91 3.35 -2.20
C VAL A 235 10.08 4.29 -2.51
N LEU A 236 9.82 5.44 -3.14
CA LEU A 236 10.89 6.40 -3.44
C LEU A 236 11.44 7.07 -2.18
N ALA A 237 10.56 7.39 -1.22
CA ALA A 237 10.97 7.91 0.08
C ALA A 237 11.85 6.89 0.84
N GLU A 238 11.49 5.60 0.79
CA GLU A 238 12.28 4.51 1.38
C GLU A 238 13.66 4.34 0.72
N ILE A 239 13.74 4.45 -0.62
CA ILE A 239 15.02 4.38 -1.34
C ILE A 239 15.93 5.54 -0.93
N ILE A 240 15.42 6.77 -0.97
CA ILE A 240 16.22 7.96 -0.67
C ILE A 240 16.66 7.94 0.80
N CYS A 241 15.77 7.59 1.72
CA CYS A 241 16.12 7.43 3.13
C CYS A 241 17.14 6.30 3.33
N GLY A 242 16.97 5.15 2.69
CA GLY A 242 17.92 4.04 2.77
C GLY A 242 19.33 4.39 2.26
N TYR A 243 19.45 5.31 1.29
CA TYR A 243 20.75 5.82 0.83
C TYR A 243 21.36 6.89 1.77
N VAL A 244 20.54 7.68 2.46
CA VAL A 244 21.00 8.80 3.30
C VAL A 244 21.22 8.36 4.75
N LEU A 245 20.41 7.42 5.24
CA LEU A 245 20.37 6.92 6.61
C LEU A 245 20.55 5.40 6.59
N LEU A 246 21.75 4.95 6.19
CA LEU A 246 22.10 3.53 6.23
C LEU A 246 22.04 2.97 7.65
N ASP A 247 21.70 1.68 7.73
CA ASP A 247 21.71 0.84 8.93
C ASP A 247 20.64 1.21 10.00
N ARG A 248 19.62 2.01 9.66
CA ARG A 248 18.56 2.46 10.59
C ARG A 248 17.14 2.10 10.09
N PRO A 249 16.60 0.91 10.42
CA PRO A 249 15.28 0.48 9.93
C PRO A 249 14.12 1.30 10.49
N ILE A 250 14.16 1.65 11.77
CA ILE A 250 13.07 2.40 12.43
C ILE A 250 13.01 3.83 11.89
N ALA A 251 14.17 4.49 11.72
CA ALA A 251 14.26 5.81 11.08
C ALA A 251 13.64 5.84 9.68
N ASN A 252 13.81 4.77 8.89
CA ASN A 252 13.21 4.64 7.57
C ASN A 252 11.67 4.59 7.61
N VAL A 253 11.09 3.89 8.59
CA VAL A 253 9.63 3.86 8.79
C VAL A 253 9.08 5.24 9.14
N TYR A 254 9.76 5.98 10.03
CA TYR A 254 9.35 7.35 10.37
C TYR A 254 9.40 8.27 9.15
N PHE A 255 10.47 8.20 8.36
CA PHE A 255 10.62 8.99 7.12
C PHE A 255 9.49 8.70 6.13
N LYS A 256 9.11 7.44 5.96
CA LYS A 256 7.98 7.02 5.11
C LYS A 256 6.65 7.61 5.61
N CYS A 257 6.38 7.52 6.92
CA CYS A 257 5.12 8.00 7.49
C CYS A 257 4.95 9.52 7.37
N TYR A 258 6.02 10.30 7.55
CA TYR A 258 5.99 11.75 7.34
C TYR A 258 5.94 12.17 5.86
N GLY A 259 6.14 11.22 4.94
CA GLY A 259 5.99 11.41 3.51
C GLY A 259 4.56 11.66 3.02
N PHE A 260 3.56 11.42 3.88
CA PHE A 260 2.17 11.23 3.44
C PHE A 260 1.26 12.47 3.66
N VAL A 261 0.35 12.67 2.70
CA VAL A 261 -0.90 13.47 2.70
C VAL A 261 -0.82 15.01 2.64
N ILE A 262 -1.32 15.55 1.52
CA ILE A 262 -2.20 16.73 1.52
C ILE A 262 -3.43 16.36 0.68
N ILE A 263 -4.62 16.35 1.28
CA ILE A 263 -5.90 16.17 0.57
C ILE A 263 -6.75 17.42 0.83
N HIS A 264 -7.15 18.10 -0.24
CA HIS A 264 -8.13 19.17 -0.18
C HIS A 264 -9.54 18.58 -0.20
N TYR A 265 -10.35 18.86 0.83
CA TYR A 265 -11.76 18.50 0.86
C TYR A 265 -12.66 19.69 0.52
N MET A 266 -13.81 19.39 -0.09
CA MET A 266 -14.83 20.36 -0.49
C MET A 266 -15.86 20.62 0.62
N LYS A 267 -16.37 21.87 0.64
CA LYS A 267 -17.64 22.35 1.22
C LYS A 267 -17.86 22.09 2.72
N ILE A 268 -16.84 22.29 3.55
CA ILE A 268 -17.01 22.45 5.00
C ILE A 268 -16.40 23.79 5.39
N PRO A 269 -17.03 24.61 6.25
CA PRO A 269 -16.41 25.80 6.80
C PRO A 269 -14.99 25.47 7.30
N PRO A 270 -13.97 26.21 6.87
CA PRO A 270 -12.58 25.81 7.01
C PRO A 270 -12.19 25.65 8.50
N CYS A 271 -12.67 26.56 9.37
CA CYS A 271 -12.45 26.46 10.82
C CYS A 271 -13.03 25.18 11.43
N SER A 272 -14.28 24.83 11.10
CA SER A 272 -14.91 23.61 11.63
C SER A 272 -14.25 22.36 11.07
N MET A 273 -13.83 22.38 9.80
CA MET A 273 -13.08 21.30 9.18
C MET A 273 -11.74 21.09 9.90
N PHE A 274 -11.01 22.17 10.17
CA PHE A 274 -9.72 22.13 10.86
C PHE A 274 -9.84 21.58 12.27
N ILE A 275 -10.82 22.06 13.06
CA ILE A 275 -11.04 21.56 14.43
C ILE A 275 -11.47 20.10 14.40
N SER A 276 -12.37 19.72 13.50
CA SER A 276 -12.82 18.33 13.35
C SER A 276 -11.69 17.38 12.94
N GLN A 277 -10.82 17.81 12.03
CA GLN A 277 -9.64 17.06 11.62
C GLN A 277 -8.66 16.90 12.78
N LEU A 278 -8.36 17.97 13.51
CA LEU A 278 -7.44 17.94 14.65
C LEU A 278 -7.96 17.04 15.78
N TYR A 279 -9.24 17.17 16.12
CA TYR A 279 -9.88 16.31 17.09
C TYR A 279 -9.88 14.84 16.63
N GLY A 280 -10.25 14.60 15.38
CA GLY A 280 -10.26 13.27 14.77
C GLY A 280 -8.90 12.61 14.74
N THR A 281 -7.82 13.35 14.44
CA THR A 281 -6.45 12.82 14.48
C THR A 281 -6.02 12.46 15.90
N VAL A 282 -6.26 13.32 16.89
CA VAL A 282 -5.86 13.06 18.28
C VAL A 282 -6.59 11.84 18.86
N VAL A 283 -7.90 11.76 18.67
CA VAL A 283 -8.70 10.62 19.12
C VAL A 283 -8.32 9.35 18.35
N GLY A 284 -8.16 9.48 17.02
CA GLY A 284 -7.78 8.38 16.15
C GLY A 284 -6.43 7.78 16.53
N ASP A 285 -5.41 8.59 16.79
CA ASP A 285 -4.08 8.14 17.17
C ASP A 285 -4.09 7.40 18.52
N PHE A 286 -4.79 7.96 19.51
CA PHE A 286 -4.95 7.31 20.81
C PHE A 286 -5.66 5.95 20.69
N MET A 287 -6.77 5.90 19.96
CA MET A 287 -7.54 4.66 19.77
C MET A 287 -6.73 3.62 18.99
N ASN A 288 -6.02 4.00 17.93
CA ASN A 288 -5.16 3.09 17.18
C ASN A 288 -4.06 2.50 18.07
N TYR A 289 -3.39 3.34 18.86
CA TYR A 289 -2.36 2.87 19.79
C TYR A 289 -2.93 1.94 20.86
N TRP A 290 -4.08 2.27 21.45
CA TRP A 290 -4.73 1.46 22.46
C TRP A 290 -5.15 0.09 21.92
N VAL A 291 -5.81 0.04 20.75
CA VAL A 291 -6.21 -1.21 20.10
C VAL A 291 -4.98 -2.04 19.72
N LEU A 292 -3.92 -1.42 19.19
CA LEU A 292 -2.67 -2.11 18.88
C LEU A 292 -2.08 -2.78 20.12
N ARG A 293 -2.00 -2.07 21.25
CA ARG A 293 -1.51 -2.61 22.52
C ARG A 293 -2.36 -3.77 23.02
N LEU A 294 -3.69 -3.68 22.88
CA LEU A 294 -4.61 -4.75 23.24
C LEU A 294 -4.43 -6.00 22.37
N ILE A 295 -4.33 -5.84 21.05
CA ILE A 295 -4.13 -6.97 20.12
C ILE A 295 -2.80 -7.68 20.44
N ILE A 296 -1.74 -6.91 20.67
CA ILE A 296 -0.43 -7.48 21.03
C ILE A 296 -0.52 -8.21 22.37
N SER A 297 -1.18 -7.67 23.40
CA SER A 297 -1.30 -8.38 24.68
C SER A 297 -2.14 -9.66 24.59
N SER A 298 -3.20 -9.65 23.78
CA SER A 298 -4.17 -10.76 23.73
C SER A 298 -3.80 -11.86 22.74
N LYS A 299 -3.09 -11.54 21.65
CA LYS A 299 -2.83 -12.47 20.53
C LYS A 299 -1.35 -12.62 20.18
N ARG A 300 -0.43 -12.26 21.10
CA ARG A 300 1.03 -12.34 20.88
C ARG A 300 1.50 -13.69 20.35
N GLN A 301 0.99 -14.78 20.91
CA GLN A 301 1.46 -16.13 20.60
C GLN A 301 1.16 -16.54 19.14
N PHE A 302 0.06 -16.04 18.56
CA PHE A 302 -0.27 -16.23 17.15
C PHE A 302 0.58 -15.34 16.24
N LEU A 303 0.83 -14.09 16.65
CA LEU A 303 1.64 -13.13 15.90
C LEU A 303 3.14 -13.48 15.87
N ASP A 304 3.67 -14.05 16.96
CA ASP A 304 5.05 -14.51 17.06
C ASP A 304 5.29 -15.82 16.28
N GLY A 305 4.22 -16.52 15.87
CA GLY A 305 4.27 -17.79 15.14
C GLY A 305 4.58 -19.00 16.03
N THR A 306 4.43 -18.86 17.34
CA THR A 306 4.59 -19.96 18.31
C THR A 306 3.40 -20.93 18.31
N MET A 307 2.21 -20.45 17.91
CA MET A 307 1.03 -21.26 17.67
C MET A 307 0.44 -20.88 16.31
N GLU A 308 0.01 -21.89 15.55
CA GLU A 308 -0.77 -21.67 14.33
C GLU A 308 -2.16 -21.17 14.72
N ASP A 309 -2.57 -20.05 14.13
CA ASP A 309 -3.92 -19.52 14.34
C ASP A 309 -4.93 -20.46 13.65
N PRO A 310 -5.83 -21.12 14.41
CA PRO A 310 -6.82 -22.04 13.84
C PRO A 310 -7.78 -21.34 12.87
N THR A 311 -7.92 -20.01 12.97
CA THR A 311 -8.78 -19.22 12.08
C THR A 311 -8.03 -18.56 10.92
N GLY A 312 -6.69 -18.48 10.99
CA GLY A 312 -5.87 -17.77 10.02
C GLY A 312 -6.14 -16.26 9.88
N GLN A 313 -6.94 -15.66 10.78
CA GLN A 313 -7.37 -14.27 10.69
C GLN A 313 -6.32 -13.30 11.23
N VAL A 314 -5.54 -13.71 12.23
CA VAL A 314 -4.55 -12.86 12.92
C VAL A 314 -3.16 -13.14 12.37
N SER A 315 -2.91 -12.72 11.13
CA SER A 315 -1.62 -12.95 10.45
C SER A 315 -0.67 -11.75 10.52
N GLY A 316 -1.17 -10.53 10.78
CA GLY A 316 -0.35 -9.31 10.81
C GLY A 316 0.25 -8.94 9.44
N TYR A 317 -0.40 -9.34 8.35
CA TYR A 317 0.12 -9.28 6.97
C TYR A 317 0.69 -7.92 6.56
N HIS A 318 -0.06 -6.84 6.74
CA HIS A 318 0.41 -5.49 6.40
C HIS A 318 1.61 -5.05 7.25
N THR A 319 1.62 -5.41 8.54
CA THR A 319 2.76 -5.17 9.45
C THR A 319 3.99 -5.95 9.02
N GLN A 320 3.84 -7.18 8.53
CA GLN A 320 4.94 -7.97 7.99
C GLN A 320 5.53 -7.33 6.74
N VAL A 321 4.69 -6.85 5.80
CA VAL A 321 5.15 -6.14 4.59
C VAL A 321 5.95 -4.89 4.97
N ILE A 322 5.46 -4.09 5.93
CA ILE A 322 6.19 -2.91 6.44
C ILE A 322 7.52 -3.32 7.08
N ASN A 323 7.54 -4.37 7.90
CA ASN A 323 8.77 -4.84 8.54
C ASN A 323 9.80 -5.30 7.51
N THR A 324 9.39 -6.12 6.53
CA THR A 324 10.25 -6.58 5.44
C THR A 324 10.81 -5.41 4.63
N ALA A 325 9.97 -4.43 4.28
CA ALA A 325 10.43 -3.22 3.60
C ALA A 325 11.46 -2.43 4.44
N SER A 326 11.22 -2.32 5.75
CA SER A 326 12.15 -1.64 6.67
C SER A 326 13.52 -2.31 6.74
N ILE A 327 13.57 -3.64 6.62
CA ILE A 327 14.82 -4.40 6.63
C ILE A 327 15.57 -4.24 5.30
N VAL A 328 14.87 -4.37 4.18
CA VAL A 328 15.44 -4.26 2.84
C VAL A 328 16.02 -2.85 2.61
N TRP A 329 15.23 -1.83 2.92
CA TRP A 329 15.56 -0.44 2.61
C TRP A 329 16.30 0.28 3.73
N GLY A 330 15.98 0.00 5.00
CA GLY A 330 16.55 0.71 6.15
C GLY A 330 17.71 -0.02 6.82
N LEU A 331 17.55 -1.31 7.16
CA LEU A 331 18.60 -2.06 7.87
C LEU A 331 19.78 -2.44 6.97
N ILE A 332 19.51 -3.09 5.84
CA ILE A 332 20.57 -3.53 4.91
C ILE A 332 21.00 -2.37 4.00
N GLY A 333 20.02 -1.58 3.58
CA GLY A 333 20.19 -0.46 2.68
C GLY A 333 20.16 -0.86 1.19
N PRO A 334 19.73 0.07 0.32
CA PRO A 334 19.63 -0.14 -1.13
C PRO A 334 20.97 -0.46 -1.79
N ALA A 335 22.08 0.03 -1.25
CA ALA A 335 23.42 -0.20 -1.79
C ALA A 335 23.83 -1.68 -1.73
N ARG A 336 23.46 -2.40 -0.66
CA ARG A 336 23.75 -3.84 -0.50
C ARG A 336 22.68 -4.71 -1.16
N THR A 337 21.41 -4.28 -1.13
CA THR A 337 20.31 -5.06 -1.72
C THR A 337 20.19 -4.92 -3.24
N PHE A 338 20.52 -3.77 -3.84
CA PHE A 338 20.42 -3.52 -5.30
C PHE A 338 21.75 -3.15 -5.96
N GLY A 339 22.87 -3.28 -5.25
CA GLY A 339 24.20 -2.92 -5.73
C GLY A 339 24.71 -3.76 -6.92
N PRO A 340 25.91 -3.43 -7.45
CA PRO A 340 26.46 -4.01 -8.69
C PRO A 340 26.53 -5.54 -8.72
N ASN A 341 26.79 -6.15 -7.55
CA ASN A 341 26.96 -7.59 -7.36
C ASN A 341 25.71 -8.28 -6.76
N SER A 342 24.61 -7.55 -6.60
CA SER A 342 23.39 -8.10 -5.99
C SER A 342 22.49 -8.79 -7.01
N LEU A 343 21.78 -9.82 -6.54
CA LEU A 343 20.75 -10.55 -7.29
C LEU A 343 19.63 -9.63 -7.80
N TYR A 344 19.30 -8.56 -7.05
CA TYR A 344 18.15 -7.69 -7.32
C TYR A 344 18.46 -6.48 -8.21
N ARG A 345 19.71 -6.31 -8.64
CA ARG A 345 20.12 -5.22 -9.54
C ARG A 345 19.25 -5.09 -10.80
N PRO A 346 18.82 -6.18 -11.48
CA PRO A 346 17.97 -6.06 -12.66
C PRO A 346 16.66 -5.30 -12.41
N LEU A 347 16.15 -5.30 -11.17
CA LEU A 347 14.91 -4.60 -10.83
C LEU A 347 15.02 -3.08 -11.00
N LEU A 348 16.23 -2.51 -10.86
CA LEU A 348 16.46 -1.08 -11.07
C LEU A 348 16.22 -0.63 -12.52
N TRP A 349 16.28 -1.54 -13.50
CA TRP A 349 15.88 -1.23 -14.89
C TRP A 349 14.41 -0.86 -15.00
N GLY A 350 13.58 -1.21 -14.01
CA GLY A 350 12.21 -0.76 -13.89
C GLY A 350 12.07 0.77 -13.97
N PHE A 351 13.00 1.53 -13.40
CA PHE A 351 12.99 2.99 -13.51
C PHE A 351 13.12 3.48 -14.95
N LEU A 352 13.97 2.85 -15.75
CA LEU A 352 14.14 3.22 -17.16
C LEU A 352 12.89 2.82 -17.96
N ILE A 353 12.38 1.61 -17.73
CA ILE A 353 11.17 1.11 -18.37
C ILE A 353 9.99 2.07 -18.08
N GLY A 354 9.81 2.50 -16.83
CA GLY A 354 8.73 3.42 -16.47
C GLY A 354 8.82 4.79 -17.15
N VAL A 355 10.00 5.31 -17.46
CA VAL A 355 10.14 6.55 -18.25
C VAL A 355 9.67 6.34 -19.69
N PHE A 356 9.99 5.20 -20.30
CA PHE A 356 9.73 4.97 -21.72
C PHE A 356 8.33 4.42 -22.02
N VAL A 357 7.72 3.62 -21.13
CA VAL A 357 6.43 2.96 -21.40
C VAL A 357 5.29 3.94 -21.69
N PRO A 358 5.15 5.10 -21.02
CA PRO A 358 4.09 6.06 -21.34
C PRO A 358 4.26 6.76 -22.71
N ILE A 359 5.48 6.80 -23.27
CA ILE A 359 5.78 7.53 -24.51
C ILE A 359 5.07 6.93 -25.74
N PRO A 360 5.12 5.61 -26.00
CA PRO A 360 4.36 4.98 -27.07
C PRO A 360 2.85 5.26 -26.99
N PHE A 361 2.25 5.19 -25.79
CA PHE A 361 0.82 5.46 -25.61
C PHE A 361 0.47 6.92 -25.94
N TYR A 362 1.33 7.85 -25.53
CA TYR A 362 1.19 9.26 -25.88
C TYR A 362 1.30 9.53 -27.39
N LEU A 363 2.30 8.94 -28.05
CA LEU A 363 2.48 9.07 -29.51
C LEU A 363 1.30 8.45 -30.27
N LEU A 364 0.81 7.31 -29.81
CA LEU A 364 -0.33 6.63 -30.42
C LEU A 364 -1.62 7.41 -30.24
N HIS A 365 -1.82 8.02 -29.07
CA HIS A 365 -2.93 8.94 -28.84
C HIS A 365 -2.88 10.14 -29.81
N ARG A 366 -1.70 10.76 -29.96
CA ARG A 366 -1.51 11.90 -30.88
C ARG A 366 -1.73 11.53 -32.34
N LYS A 367 -1.36 10.31 -32.75
CA LYS A 367 -1.52 9.83 -34.13
C LYS A 367 -2.95 9.34 -34.42
N TYR A 368 -3.62 8.73 -33.45
CA TYR A 368 -4.97 8.19 -33.61
C TYR A 368 -5.93 8.64 -32.50
N PRO A 369 -6.39 9.91 -32.53
CA PRO A 369 -7.28 10.44 -31.50
C PRO A 369 -8.64 9.73 -31.44
N LYS A 370 -9.06 9.05 -32.53
CA LYS A 370 -10.34 8.31 -32.61
C LYS A 370 -10.42 7.12 -31.66
N TYR A 371 -9.30 6.46 -31.32
CA TYR A 371 -9.29 5.27 -30.46
C TYR A 371 -9.20 5.58 -28.96
N ARG A 372 -9.12 6.87 -28.56
CA ARG A 372 -9.07 7.32 -27.16
C ARG A 372 -8.03 6.58 -26.30
N PHE A 373 -6.80 6.48 -26.78
CA PHE A 373 -5.68 5.93 -26.01
C PHE A 373 -5.37 6.69 -24.70
N ASP A 374 -5.97 7.87 -24.47
CA ASP A 374 -5.97 8.58 -23.19
C ASP A 374 -6.55 7.78 -22.02
N LEU A 375 -7.39 6.78 -22.33
CA LEU A 375 -8.00 5.94 -21.31
C LEU A 375 -7.02 4.90 -20.75
N VAL A 376 -5.86 4.69 -21.39
CA VAL A 376 -4.83 3.77 -20.91
C VAL A 376 -3.89 4.52 -19.97
N ASN A 377 -3.98 4.22 -18.69
CA ASN A 377 -3.15 4.85 -17.66
C ASN A 377 -2.10 3.85 -17.16
N VAL A 378 -0.88 4.03 -17.66
CA VAL A 378 0.27 3.16 -17.34
C VAL A 378 0.56 3.10 -15.83
N PRO A 379 0.62 4.23 -15.08
CA PRO A 379 0.70 4.20 -13.62
C PRO A 379 -0.34 3.31 -12.94
N LEU A 380 -1.59 3.38 -13.41
CA LEU A 380 -2.69 2.62 -12.80
C LEU A 380 -2.58 1.11 -13.08
N ILE A 381 -2.06 0.75 -14.25
CA ILE A 381 -1.70 -0.63 -14.60
C ILE A 381 -0.57 -1.13 -13.69
N CYS A 382 0.48 -0.33 -13.48
CA CYS A 382 1.57 -0.71 -12.58
C CYS A 382 1.07 -0.89 -11.13
N ASN A 383 0.12 -0.06 -10.71
CA ASN A 383 -0.48 -0.17 -9.37
C ASN A 383 -1.29 -1.47 -9.16
N GLY A 384 -1.97 -2.00 -10.19
CA GLY A 384 -2.62 -3.30 -10.05
C GLY A 384 -1.64 -4.47 -10.13
N LEU A 385 -0.56 -4.35 -10.90
CA LEU A 385 0.49 -5.38 -10.98
C LEU A 385 1.26 -5.55 -9.65
N GLN A 386 1.46 -4.48 -8.89
CA GLN A 386 2.14 -4.56 -7.59
C GLN A 386 1.27 -5.11 -6.44
N ILE A 387 -0.01 -5.42 -6.65
CA ILE A 387 -0.91 -5.73 -5.53
C ILE A 387 -0.56 -7.03 -4.78
N ILE A 388 0.15 -7.95 -5.44
CA ILE A 388 0.60 -9.21 -4.86
C ILE A 388 2.10 -9.09 -4.53
N PRO A 389 2.55 -9.35 -3.30
CA PRO A 389 1.81 -9.79 -2.12
C PRO A 389 1.45 -8.63 -1.17
N GLU A 390 1.27 -7.38 -1.62
CA GLU A 390 0.90 -6.27 -0.71
C GLU A 390 -0.48 -6.44 -0.05
N SER A 391 -1.41 -7.09 -0.74
CA SER A 391 -2.77 -7.34 -0.27
C SER A 391 -3.24 -8.76 -0.57
N TYR A 392 -4.32 -9.16 0.08
CA TYR A 392 -5.03 -10.40 -0.23
C TYR A 392 -5.75 -10.29 -1.57
N THR A 393 -5.85 -11.39 -2.31
CA THR A 393 -6.43 -11.44 -3.66
C THR A 393 -7.93 -11.77 -3.66
N ASN A 394 -8.53 -11.90 -2.48
CA ASN A 394 -9.94 -12.25 -2.30
C ASN A 394 -10.92 -11.20 -2.85
N PHE A 395 -10.51 -9.94 -3.00
CA PHE A 395 -11.37 -8.88 -3.53
C PHE A 395 -11.52 -8.89 -5.05
N ILE A 396 -10.65 -9.56 -5.81
CA ILE A 396 -10.51 -9.33 -7.26
C ILE A 396 -11.84 -9.49 -8.02
N ILE A 397 -12.53 -10.62 -7.82
CA ILE A 397 -13.76 -10.93 -8.57
C ILE A 397 -14.95 -10.10 -8.07
N MET A 398 -15.16 -10.08 -6.75
CA MET A 398 -16.32 -9.41 -6.17
C MET A 398 -16.20 -7.90 -6.18
N GLY A 399 -14.98 -7.37 -6.04
CA GLY A 399 -14.65 -5.98 -6.31
C GLY A 399 -14.93 -5.61 -7.76
N PHE A 400 -14.53 -6.44 -8.74
CA PHE A 400 -14.83 -6.19 -10.15
C PHE A 400 -16.34 -6.19 -10.43
N LEU A 401 -17.08 -7.13 -9.86
CA LEU A 401 -18.54 -7.19 -9.98
C LEU A 401 -19.22 -5.98 -9.32
N ALA A 402 -18.79 -5.57 -8.13
CA ALA A 402 -19.30 -4.38 -7.45
C ALA A 402 -18.99 -3.10 -8.25
N SER A 403 -17.78 -3.01 -8.79
CA SER A 403 -17.33 -1.95 -9.72
C SER A 403 -18.21 -1.90 -10.96
N PHE A 404 -18.45 -3.04 -11.60
CA PHE A 404 -19.28 -3.14 -12.80
C PHE A 404 -20.73 -2.77 -12.50
N ALA A 405 -21.33 -3.32 -11.43
CA ALA A 405 -22.68 -2.98 -11.03
C ALA A 405 -22.82 -1.49 -10.73
N SER A 406 -21.91 -0.91 -9.95
CA SER A 406 -21.99 0.51 -9.60
C SER A 406 -21.80 1.45 -10.78
N GLN A 407 -20.77 1.21 -11.59
CA GLN A 407 -20.37 2.15 -12.65
C GLN A 407 -21.06 1.89 -13.98
N PHE A 408 -21.56 0.69 -14.25
CA PHE A 408 -22.30 0.38 -15.47
C PHE A 408 -23.81 0.45 -15.27
N TYR A 409 -24.32 -0.08 -14.15
CA TYR A 409 -25.76 -0.12 -13.87
C TYR A 409 -26.24 1.15 -13.16
N THR A 410 -25.60 1.57 -12.07
CA THR A 410 -26.05 2.76 -11.31
C THR A 410 -25.75 4.07 -12.03
N TYR A 411 -24.68 4.12 -12.83
CA TYR A 411 -24.36 5.29 -13.68
C TYR A 411 -25.47 5.63 -14.68
N ARG A 412 -26.24 4.62 -15.13
CA ARG A 412 -27.33 4.81 -16.08
C ARG A 412 -28.64 5.26 -15.42
N TYR A 413 -28.79 5.06 -14.10
CA TYR A 413 -30.08 5.21 -13.43
C TYR A 413 -30.14 6.21 -12.25
N LYS A 414 -29.04 6.54 -11.53
CA LYS A 414 -28.96 7.64 -10.52
C LYS A 414 -27.56 7.75 -9.87
N ASN A 415 -26.76 8.73 -10.29
CA ASN A 415 -25.38 8.94 -9.80
C ASN A 415 -25.24 9.62 -8.42
N GLN A 416 -26.30 10.24 -7.90
CA GLN A 416 -26.16 11.23 -6.81
C GLN A 416 -25.85 10.63 -5.43
N TYR A 417 -26.05 9.32 -5.23
CA TYR A 417 -25.92 8.68 -3.91
C TYR A 417 -24.81 7.63 -3.81
N ASN A 418 -24.09 7.31 -4.89
CA ASN A 418 -23.05 6.26 -4.87
C ASN A 418 -21.95 6.54 -3.83
N TYR A 419 -21.51 7.79 -3.71
CA TYR A 419 -20.52 8.19 -2.71
C TYR A 419 -21.04 8.00 -1.27
N VAL A 420 -22.30 8.39 -1.02
CA VAL A 420 -22.94 8.26 0.29
C VAL A 420 -23.13 6.79 0.66
N ILE A 421 -23.54 5.95 -0.30
CA ILE A 421 -23.67 4.51 -0.10
C ILE A 421 -22.30 3.88 0.20
N SER A 422 -21.24 4.29 -0.49
CA SER A 422 -19.87 3.83 -0.19
C SER A 422 -19.48 4.16 1.24
N ALA A 423 -19.64 5.43 1.64
CA ALA A 423 -19.32 5.88 2.99
C ALA A 423 -20.16 5.14 4.05
N LEU A 424 -21.42 4.83 3.75
CA LEU A 424 -22.31 4.09 4.62
C LEU A 424 -21.85 2.64 4.80
N PHE A 425 -21.49 1.94 3.71
CA PHE A 425 -20.96 0.58 3.83
C PHE A 425 -19.62 0.54 4.56
N ASP A 426 -18.71 1.47 4.27
CA ASP A 426 -17.42 1.54 4.97
C ASP A 426 -17.62 1.77 6.48
N SER A 427 -18.51 2.69 6.85
CA SER A 427 -18.83 2.97 8.27
C SER A 427 -19.51 1.80 8.96
N ALA A 428 -20.48 1.17 8.29
CA ALA A 428 -21.22 0.04 8.84
C ALA A 428 -20.32 -1.18 9.07
N THR A 429 -19.42 -1.48 8.11
CA THR A 429 -18.47 -2.57 8.26
C THR A 429 -17.51 -2.31 9.41
N GLN A 430 -17.01 -1.09 9.59
CA GLN A 430 -16.16 -0.75 10.73
C GLN A 430 -16.89 -0.89 12.09
N MET A 431 -18.16 -0.49 12.16
CA MET A 431 -18.98 -0.70 13.36
C MET A 431 -19.16 -2.19 13.67
N VAL A 432 -19.45 -3.01 12.65
CA VAL A 432 -19.58 -4.46 12.81
C VAL A 432 -18.24 -5.08 13.23
N SER A 433 -17.12 -4.68 12.63
CA SER A 433 -15.78 -5.14 13.00
C SER A 433 -15.45 -4.79 14.45
N LEU A 434 -15.83 -3.60 14.93
CA LEU A 434 -15.65 -3.19 16.33
C LEU A 434 -16.48 -4.04 17.29
N VAL A 435 -17.74 -4.32 16.96
CA VAL A 435 -18.60 -5.21 17.75
C VAL A 435 -17.99 -6.62 17.79
N ILE A 436 -17.60 -7.18 16.64
CA ILE A 436 -16.97 -8.50 16.57
C ILE A 436 -15.69 -8.53 17.42
N PHE A 437 -14.87 -7.48 17.34
CA PHE A 437 -13.66 -7.37 18.14
C PHE A 437 -13.95 -7.37 19.64
N ILE A 438 -14.90 -6.58 20.12
CA ILE A 438 -15.21 -6.47 21.55
C ILE A 438 -15.75 -7.80 22.12
N PHE A 439 -16.71 -8.42 21.42
CA PHE A 439 -17.42 -9.59 21.93
C PHE A 439 -16.66 -10.91 21.75
N TYR A 440 -15.97 -11.10 20.61
CA TYR A 440 -15.37 -12.39 20.28
C TYR A 440 -13.85 -12.43 20.42
N ASN A 441 -13.14 -11.37 20.01
CA ASN A 441 -11.67 -11.41 19.90
C ASN A 441 -10.91 -10.73 21.06
N GLY A 442 -11.51 -9.70 21.68
CA GLY A 442 -10.83 -8.76 22.56
C GLY A 442 -11.15 -8.96 24.04
N ILE A 443 -12.36 -8.57 24.46
CA ILE A 443 -12.66 -8.29 25.88
C ILE A 443 -13.48 -9.41 26.52
N ILE A 444 -14.56 -9.85 25.86
CA ILE A 444 -15.55 -10.77 26.46
C ILE A 444 -15.26 -12.24 26.08
N GLN A 445 -14.54 -12.47 24.96
CA GLN A 445 -14.08 -13.78 24.48
C GLN A 445 -15.17 -14.86 24.46
N ILE A 446 -16.36 -14.51 23.95
CA ILE A 446 -17.44 -15.49 23.77
C ILE A 446 -17.01 -16.49 22.70
N LYS A 447 -17.16 -17.80 22.95
CA LYS A 447 -16.93 -18.82 21.92
C LYS A 447 -17.93 -18.63 20.77
N PHE A 448 -17.40 -18.45 19.57
CA PHE A 448 -18.21 -18.28 18.39
C PHE A 448 -18.89 -19.61 18.01
N PRO A 449 -20.16 -19.63 17.60
CA PRO A 449 -20.85 -20.85 17.20
C PRO A 449 -20.20 -21.51 15.97
N GLU A 450 -19.92 -22.81 16.07
CA GLU A 450 -19.42 -23.60 14.95
C GLU A 450 -20.58 -23.96 14.00
N TRP A 451 -20.48 -23.56 12.74
CA TRP A 451 -21.41 -23.97 11.67
C TRP A 451 -20.63 -24.36 10.42
N TRP A 452 -21.34 -24.96 9.45
CA TRP A 452 -20.73 -25.39 8.19
C TRP A 452 -20.07 -24.21 7.45
N GLY A 453 -18.73 -24.20 7.40
CA GLY A 453 -17.93 -23.12 6.80
C GLY A 453 -17.12 -22.28 7.80
N ASN A 454 -17.38 -22.39 9.10
CA ASN A 454 -16.71 -21.60 10.14
C ASN A 454 -15.58 -22.33 10.90
N ASN A 455 -15.30 -23.59 10.55
CA ASN A 455 -14.18 -24.36 11.10
C ASN A 455 -13.07 -24.46 10.08
#